data_AF-A0A749ML27-F1
#
_entry.id   AF-A0A749ML27-F1
#
_cell.length_a   1.000
_cell.length_b   1.000
_cell.length_c   1.000
_cell.angle_alpha   90.00
_cell.angle_beta   90.00
_cell.angle_gamma   90.00
#
_symmetry.space_group_name_H-M   'P 1'
#
loop_
_entity.id
_entity.type
_entity.pdbx_description
1 polymer ?
#
loop_
_entity_poly.entity_id
_entity_poly.type
_entity_poly.pdbx_seq_one_letter_code
_entity_poly.pdbx_strand_id
1 'polypeptide(L)'
;MMPEYGHALLCLALGVALLLSVYPLWGVARGDARMMASAGVFAWLLFICVAGAFFVLVHAFVVNDFTVAYVAGNSNTQLPVWYRVAATWGAHEGSLLLWVLLMSGWTLAVAVFSRRVPADIVARVLAVMGMVCAGFLAFILFTSGPFARTLPAFPVEGRDLNPLLQDPGLIFHPPLLYMGYVGFSVAFAFAIAALLSGRLD
;
A
#
# COMPACT_ATOMS: atom_id res chain seq x y z
N MET A 1 -7.85 19.31 -4.58
CA MET A 1 -7.17 18.73 -5.76
C MET A 1 -6.09 17.74 -5.35
N MET A 2 -5.26 18.01 -4.33
CA MET A 2 -4.27 17.03 -3.86
C MET A 2 -4.90 15.67 -3.48
N PRO A 3 -5.98 15.60 -2.68
CA PRO A 3 -6.61 14.33 -2.32
C PRO A 3 -7.17 13.54 -3.50
N GLU A 4 -7.65 14.23 -4.53
CA GLU A 4 -8.11 13.61 -5.78
C GLU A 4 -6.96 12.91 -6.52
N TYR A 5 -5.74 13.48 -6.51
CA TYR A 5 -4.55 12.79 -7.04
C TYR A 5 -4.20 11.56 -6.21
N GLY A 6 -4.28 11.66 -4.88
CA GLY A 6 -4.06 10.51 -3.99
C GLY A 6 -5.03 9.37 -4.30
N HIS A 7 -6.31 9.68 -4.47
CA HIS A 7 -7.33 8.69 -4.86
C HIS A 7 -7.07 8.10 -6.26
N ALA A 8 -6.73 8.94 -7.25
CA ALA A 8 -6.42 8.47 -8.60
C ALA A 8 -5.19 7.54 -8.62
N LEU A 9 -4.17 7.81 -7.81
CA LEU A 9 -3.02 6.95 -7.63
C LEU A 9 -3.40 5.59 -7.03
N LEU A 10 -4.36 5.54 -6.09
CA LEU A 10 -4.87 4.27 -5.57
C LEU A 10 -5.65 3.46 -6.62
N CYS A 11 -6.45 4.13 -7.45
CA CYS A 11 -7.13 3.48 -8.58
C CYS A 11 -6.12 2.91 -9.59
N LEU A 12 -5.08 3.67 -9.91
CA LEU A 12 -3.98 3.20 -10.77
C LEU A 12 -3.23 2.04 -10.14
N ALA A 13 -2.92 2.13 -8.84
CA ALA A 13 -2.29 1.06 -8.07
C ALA A 13 -3.11 -0.23 -8.14
N LEU A 14 -4.44 -0.16 -8.01
CA LEU A 14 -5.32 -1.33 -8.15
C LEU A 14 -5.21 -1.93 -9.56
N GLY A 15 -5.27 -1.10 -10.61
CA GLY A 15 -5.09 -1.58 -11.99
C GLY A 15 -3.75 -2.27 -12.20
N VAL A 16 -2.66 -1.69 -11.68
CA VAL A 16 -1.32 -2.28 -11.74
C VAL A 16 -1.23 -3.57 -10.92
N ALA A 17 -1.84 -3.64 -9.74
CA ALA A 17 -1.87 -4.85 -8.91
C ALA A 17 -2.59 -5.99 -9.62
N LEU A 18 -3.70 -5.71 -10.30
CA LEU A 18 -4.41 -6.70 -11.13
C LEU A 18 -3.57 -7.17 -12.32
N LEU A 19 -2.87 -6.25 -13.00
CA LEU A 19 -1.94 -6.62 -14.07
C LEU A 19 -0.79 -7.47 -13.56
N LEU A 20 -0.19 -7.11 -12.42
CA LEU A 20 0.86 -7.88 -11.75
C LEU A 20 0.37 -9.28 -11.37
N SER A 21 -0.89 -9.40 -10.97
CA SER A 21 -1.51 -10.67 -10.57
C SER A 21 -1.69 -11.63 -11.73
N VAL A 22 -2.01 -11.13 -12.93
CA VAL A 22 -2.48 -11.99 -14.04
C VAL A 22 -1.44 -12.12 -15.15
N TYR A 23 -0.86 -11.00 -15.60
CA TYR A 23 -0.08 -10.99 -16.84
C TYR A 23 1.24 -11.78 -16.75
N PRO A 24 2.03 -11.70 -15.64
CA PRO A 24 3.19 -12.56 -15.46
C PRO A 24 2.85 -14.04 -15.38
N LEU A 25 1.75 -14.43 -14.71
CA LEU A 25 1.30 -15.83 -14.64
C LEU A 25 0.94 -16.38 -16.02
N TRP A 26 0.31 -15.55 -16.86
CA TRP A 26 0.06 -15.93 -18.25
C TRP A 26 1.38 -16.10 -19.02
N GLY A 27 2.37 -15.26 -18.75
CA GLY A 27 3.73 -15.43 -19.28
C GLY A 27 4.33 -16.78 -18.92
N VAL A 28 4.19 -17.21 -17.66
CA VAL A 28 4.64 -18.53 -17.21
C VAL A 28 3.92 -19.65 -17.97
N ALA A 29 2.60 -19.57 -18.12
CA ALA A 29 1.83 -20.59 -18.83
C ALA A 29 2.19 -20.70 -20.32
N ARG A 30 2.68 -19.61 -20.93
CA ARG A 30 3.14 -19.57 -22.32
C ARG A 30 4.64 -19.84 -22.50
N GLY A 31 5.41 -19.86 -21.42
CA GLY A 31 6.88 -19.87 -21.48
C GLY A 31 7.48 -18.57 -22.04
N ASP A 32 6.76 -17.45 -21.97
CA ASP A 32 7.21 -16.16 -22.51
C ASP A 32 8.02 -15.36 -21.45
N ALA A 33 9.33 -15.26 -21.69
CA ALA A 33 10.26 -14.57 -20.81
C ALA A 33 9.99 -13.06 -20.66
N ARG A 34 9.46 -12.39 -21.68
CA ARG A 34 9.16 -10.95 -21.63
C ARG A 34 7.94 -10.69 -20.77
N MET A 35 6.91 -11.53 -20.93
CA MET A 35 5.72 -11.47 -20.09
C MET A 35 6.08 -11.72 -18.61
N MET A 36 6.93 -12.71 -18.32
CA MET A 36 7.43 -12.95 -16.96
C MET A 36 8.22 -11.74 -16.41
N ALA A 37 9.11 -11.15 -17.21
CA ALA A 37 9.92 -10.00 -16.81
C ALA A 37 9.10 -8.74 -16.49
N SER A 38 7.90 -8.59 -17.07
CA SER A 38 7.01 -7.47 -16.77
C SER A 38 6.59 -7.38 -15.30
N ALA A 39 6.66 -8.49 -14.55
CA ALA A 39 6.36 -8.52 -13.12
C ALA A 39 7.19 -7.50 -12.34
N GLY A 40 8.48 -7.33 -12.68
CA GLY A 40 9.34 -6.35 -12.04
C GLY A 40 8.91 -4.91 -12.30
N VAL A 41 8.48 -4.61 -13.53
CA VAL A 41 7.97 -3.28 -13.91
C VAL A 41 6.68 -2.97 -13.14
N PHE A 42 5.75 -3.92 -13.08
CA PHE A 42 4.52 -3.72 -12.33
C PHE A 42 4.76 -3.59 -10.82
N ALA A 43 5.72 -4.30 -10.25
CA ALA A 43 6.11 -4.12 -8.84
C ALA A 43 6.60 -2.69 -8.56
N TRP A 44 7.44 -2.12 -9.44
CA TRP A 44 7.87 -0.72 -9.35
C TRP A 44 6.69 0.25 -9.45
N LEU A 45 5.84 0.09 -10.48
CA LEU A 45 4.68 0.96 -10.69
C LEU A 45 3.72 0.91 -9.50
N LEU A 46 3.46 -0.28 -8.96
CA LEU A 46 2.61 -0.48 -7.79
C LEU A 46 3.17 0.31 -6.59
N PHE A 47 4.45 0.11 -6.27
CA PHE A 47 5.09 0.81 -5.15
C PHE A 47 5.05 2.33 -5.32
N ILE A 48 5.38 2.84 -6.52
CA ILE A 48 5.38 4.28 -6.80
C ILE A 48 3.98 4.88 -6.64
N CYS A 49 2.94 4.20 -7.13
CA CYS A 49 1.57 4.67 -7.00
C CYS A 49 1.11 4.71 -5.54
N VAL A 50 1.36 3.62 -4.79
CA VAL A 50 0.97 3.54 -3.37
C VAL A 50 1.76 4.53 -2.51
N ALA A 51 3.08 4.64 -2.72
CA ALA A 51 3.92 5.61 -2.04
C ALA A 51 3.49 7.05 -2.35
N GLY A 52 3.21 7.35 -3.61
CA GLY A 52 2.68 8.66 -4.02
C GLY A 52 1.37 8.99 -3.32
N ALA A 53 0.42 8.05 -3.27
CA ALA A 53 -0.83 8.22 -2.53
C ALA A 53 -0.56 8.45 -1.04
N PHE A 54 0.29 7.63 -0.41
CA PHE A 54 0.63 7.80 1.00
C PHE A 54 1.24 9.18 1.29
N PHE A 55 2.18 9.67 0.47
CA PHE A 55 2.74 11.01 0.64
C PHE A 55 1.73 12.13 0.43
N VAL A 56 0.76 11.97 -0.47
CA VAL A 56 -0.37 12.90 -0.60
C VAL A 56 -1.20 12.93 0.69
N LEU A 57 -1.43 11.78 1.32
CA LEU A 57 -2.16 11.72 2.60
C LEU A 57 -1.38 12.37 3.73
N VAL A 58 -0.08 12.08 3.85
CA VAL A 58 0.82 12.75 4.81
C VAL A 58 0.76 14.26 4.62
N HIS A 59 0.86 14.73 3.37
CA HIS A 59 0.75 16.15 3.07
C HIS A 59 -0.59 16.73 3.55
N ALA A 60 -1.71 16.05 3.28
CA ALA A 60 -3.04 16.48 3.72
C ALA A 60 -3.13 16.64 5.25
N PHE A 61 -2.54 15.73 6.02
CA PHE A 61 -2.43 15.86 7.48
C PHE A 61 -1.51 17.02 7.91
N VAL A 62 -0.34 17.16 7.28
CA VAL A 62 0.65 18.21 7.62
C VAL A 62 0.11 19.61 7.36
N VAL A 63 -0.73 19.80 6.34
CA VAL A 63 -1.36 21.10 6.06
C VAL A 63 -2.76 21.24 6.69
N ASN A 64 -3.23 20.22 7.42
CA ASN A 64 -4.57 20.18 8.00
C ASN A 64 -5.68 20.44 6.97
N ASP A 65 -5.66 19.71 5.84
CA ASP A 65 -6.73 19.77 4.86
C ASP A 65 -8.01 19.11 5.40
N PHE A 66 -8.79 19.87 6.17
CA PHE A 66 -10.04 19.42 6.80
C PHE A 66 -11.18 19.14 5.80
N THR A 67 -10.97 19.39 4.51
CA THR A 67 -11.91 18.95 3.47
C THR A 67 -11.83 17.43 3.22
N VAL A 68 -10.82 16.76 3.76
CA VAL A 68 -10.71 15.30 3.82
C VAL A 68 -11.26 14.80 5.15
N ALA A 69 -12.27 13.92 5.09
CA ALA A 69 -12.96 13.39 6.27
C ALA A 69 -11.99 12.79 7.29
N TYR A 70 -11.00 12.04 6.78
CA TYR A 70 -10.01 11.37 7.61
C TYR A 70 -9.13 12.36 8.38
N VAL A 71 -8.66 13.43 7.72
CA VAL A 71 -7.84 14.49 8.34
C VAL A 71 -8.66 15.26 9.37
N ALA A 72 -9.88 15.69 9.01
CA ALA A 72 -10.77 16.40 9.92
C ALA A 72 -11.15 15.57 11.16
N GLY A 73 -11.18 14.25 11.04
CA GLY A 73 -11.50 13.35 12.15
C GLY A 73 -10.35 13.08 13.12
N ASN A 74 -9.09 13.35 12.74
CA ASN A 74 -7.90 12.83 13.45
C ASN A 74 -6.75 13.84 13.59
N SER A 75 -6.97 15.12 13.29
CA SER A 75 -5.95 16.16 13.38
C SER A 75 -6.57 17.54 13.58
N ASN A 76 -5.82 18.44 14.21
CA ASN A 76 -6.18 19.84 14.40
C ASN A 76 -4.95 20.75 14.22
N THR A 77 -5.17 22.07 14.18
CA THR A 77 -4.10 23.06 13.99
C THR A 77 -3.10 23.16 15.15
N GLN A 78 -3.51 22.78 16.36
CA GLN A 78 -2.66 22.83 17.56
C GLN A 78 -1.82 21.56 17.74
N LEU A 79 -2.14 20.48 17.02
CA LEU A 79 -1.44 19.21 17.11
C LEU A 79 -0.02 19.35 16.51
N PRO A 80 1.05 19.02 17.27
CA PRO A 80 2.41 19.09 16.76
C PRO A 80 2.59 18.28 15.46
N VAL A 81 3.43 18.78 14.55
CA VAL A 81 3.54 18.25 13.18
C VAL A 81 3.91 16.75 13.13
N TRP A 82 4.74 16.27 14.06
CA TRP A 82 5.10 14.85 14.12
C TRP A 82 3.91 13.95 14.47
N TYR A 83 2.98 14.42 15.31
CA TYR A 83 1.74 13.70 15.59
C TYR A 83 0.75 13.82 14.43
N ARG A 84 0.76 14.91 13.67
CA ARG A 84 0.00 15.01 12.41
C ARG A 84 0.51 14.02 11.36
N VAL A 85 1.82 13.85 11.25
CA VAL A 85 2.39 12.78 10.40
C VAL A 85 1.95 11.41 10.91
N ALA A 86 2.09 11.14 12.21
CA ALA A 86 1.66 9.87 12.81
C ALA A 86 0.15 9.59 12.66
N ALA A 87 -0.68 10.63 12.66
CA ALA A 87 -2.12 10.52 12.43
C ALA A 87 -2.46 9.88 11.07
N THR A 88 -1.53 9.96 10.10
CA THR A 88 -1.66 9.29 8.78
C THR A 88 -1.90 7.79 8.89
N TRP A 89 -1.46 7.14 9.97
CA TRP A 89 -1.72 5.73 10.25
C TRP A 89 -2.40 5.51 11.61
N GLY A 90 -2.97 6.58 12.19
CA GLY A 90 -3.58 6.55 13.52
C GLY A 90 -5.00 6.00 13.56
N ALA A 91 -5.63 5.77 12.41
CA ALA A 91 -6.96 5.16 12.31
C ALA A 91 -6.98 4.09 11.22
N HIS A 92 -8.17 3.55 10.98
CA HIS A 92 -8.38 2.38 10.13
C HIS A 92 -7.98 2.61 8.65
N GLU A 93 -8.37 3.73 8.06
CA GLU A 93 -8.11 4.06 6.65
C GLU A 93 -6.61 4.24 6.38
N GLY A 94 -5.95 4.96 7.29
CA GLY A 94 -4.52 5.23 7.23
C GLY A 94 -3.64 4.03 7.49
N SER A 95 -4.00 3.21 8.48
CA SER A 95 -3.26 1.99 8.82
C SER A 95 -3.30 0.96 7.69
N LEU A 96 -4.44 0.84 7.00
CA LEU A 96 -4.55 0.00 5.79
C LEU A 96 -3.69 0.53 4.64
N LEU A 97 -3.64 1.86 4.43
CA LEU A 97 -2.75 2.41 3.41
C LEU A 97 -1.27 2.18 3.74
N LEU A 98 -0.87 2.33 5.01
CA LEU A 98 0.48 1.99 5.48
C LEU A 98 0.78 0.50 5.27
N TRP A 99 -0.18 -0.37 5.57
CA TRP A 99 -0.06 -1.82 5.35
C TRP A 99 0.25 -2.14 3.87
N VAL A 100 -0.50 -1.54 2.94
CA VAL A 100 -0.26 -1.74 1.50
C VAL A 100 1.03 -1.08 1.03
N LEU A 101 1.45 0.06 1.61
CA LEU A 101 2.75 0.67 1.34
C LEU A 101 3.88 -0.30 1.66
N LEU A 102 3.85 -0.90 2.84
CA LEU A 102 4.85 -1.89 3.27
C LEU A 102 4.78 -3.16 2.42
N MET A 103 3.58 -3.60 2.05
CA MET A 103 3.38 -4.77 1.19
C MET A 103 3.97 -4.56 -0.19
N SER A 104 3.65 -3.43 -0.83
CA SER A 104 4.23 -3.06 -2.13
C SER A 104 5.74 -2.85 -2.05
N GLY A 105 6.27 -2.37 -0.92
CA GLY A 105 7.71 -2.29 -0.65
C GLY A 105 8.37 -3.67 -0.62
N TRP A 106 7.75 -4.65 0.05
CA TRP A 106 8.21 -6.04 0.03
C TRP A 106 8.11 -6.68 -1.36
N THR A 107 7.03 -6.43 -2.11
CA THR A 107 6.87 -6.87 -3.50
C THR A 107 8.01 -6.33 -4.37
N LEU A 108 8.33 -5.05 -4.22
CA LEU A 108 9.45 -4.42 -4.91
C LEU A 108 10.80 -5.01 -4.49
N ALA A 109 11.01 -5.26 -3.20
CA ALA A 109 12.24 -5.87 -2.70
C ALA A 109 12.46 -7.26 -3.33
N VAL A 110 11.43 -8.11 -3.39
CA VAL A 110 11.50 -9.41 -4.06
C VAL A 110 11.86 -9.24 -5.54
N ALA A 111 11.20 -8.30 -6.24
CA ALA A 111 11.49 -8.05 -7.66
C ALA A 111 12.94 -7.63 -7.93
N VAL A 112 13.56 -6.87 -7.01
CA VAL A 112 14.93 -6.36 -7.17
C VAL A 112 15.99 -7.38 -6.73
N PHE A 113 15.75 -8.08 -5.63
CA PHE A 113 16.78 -8.90 -4.96
C PHE A 113 16.73 -10.40 -5.31
N SER A 114 15.66 -10.91 -5.93
CA SER A 114 15.53 -12.34 -6.28
C SER A 114 16.17 -12.75 -7.61
N ARG A 115 17.20 -12.03 -8.09
CA ARG A 115 17.83 -12.27 -9.43
C ARG A 115 18.43 -13.66 -9.64
N ARG A 116 18.71 -14.39 -8.57
CA ARG A 116 19.28 -15.76 -8.60
C ARG A 116 18.21 -16.85 -8.68
N VAL A 117 16.94 -16.49 -8.48
CA VAL A 117 15.81 -17.41 -8.51
C VAL A 117 15.31 -17.54 -9.96
N PRO A 118 14.86 -18.74 -10.39
CA PRO A 118 14.28 -18.92 -11.72
C PRO A 118 13.16 -17.91 -12.02
N ALA A 119 13.13 -17.38 -13.24
CA ALA A 119 12.24 -16.30 -13.62
C ALA A 119 10.75 -16.68 -13.53
N ASP A 120 10.42 -17.95 -13.77
CA ASP A 120 9.07 -18.49 -13.63
C ASP A 120 8.60 -18.51 -12.17
N ILE A 121 9.49 -18.84 -11.23
CA ILE A 121 9.20 -18.79 -9.79
C ILE A 121 9.01 -17.34 -9.35
N VAL A 122 9.93 -16.43 -9.71
CA VAL A 122 9.81 -15.00 -9.35
C VAL A 122 8.52 -14.39 -9.92
N ALA A 123 8.16 -14.70 -11.16
CA ALA A 123 6.92 -14.24 -11.77
C ALA A 123 5.68 -14.72 -11.00
N ARG A 124 5.66 -15.98 -10.55
CA ARG A 124 4.57 -16.52 -9.71
C ARG A 124 4.52 -15.82 -8.35
N VAL A 125 5.66 -15.66 -7.67
CA VAL A 125 5.73 -14.99 -6.36
C VAL A 125 5.18 -13.58 -6.44
N LEU A 126 5.68 -12.77 -7.38
CA LEU A 126 5.24 -11.39 -7.55
C LEU A 126 3.76 -11.30 -7.93
N ALA A 127 3.25 -12.25 -8.72
CA ALA A 127 1.83 -12.32 -9.03
C ALA A 127 0.97 -12.64 -7.79
N VAL A 128 1.40 -13.56 -6.91
CA VAL A 128 0.70 -13.83 -5.64
C VAL A 128 0.70 -12.60 -4.74
N MET A 129 1.83 -11.91 -4.60
CA MET A 129 1.89 -10.66 -3.84
C MET A 129 1.00 -9.58 -4.46
N GLY A 130 0.94 -9.51 -5.80
CA GLY A 130 0.01 -8.67 -6.54
C GLY A 130 -1.46 -8.94 -6.21
N MET A 131 -1.85 -10.22 -6.09
CA MET A 131 -3.23 -10.61 -5.74
C MET A 131 -3.60 -10.14 -4.33
N VAL A 132 -2.68 -10.29 -3.37
CA VAL A 132 -2.89 -9.81 -2.00
C VAL A 132 -2.99 -8.29 -1.98
N CYS A 133 -2.09 -7.58 -2.68
CA CYS A 133 -2.16 -6.12 -2.82
C CYS A 133 -3.48 -5.66 -3.44
N ALA A 134 -3.96 -6.34 -4.49
CA ALA A 134 -5.22 -6.01 -5.15
C ALA A 134 -6.42 -6.15 -4.21
N GLY A 135 -6.44 -7.18 -3.36
CA GLY A 135 -7.49 -7.36 -2.35
C GLY A 135 -7.55 -6.20 -1.35
N PHE A 136 -6.41 -5.81 -0.78
CA PHE A 136 -6.35 -4.67 0.15
C PHE A 136 -6.65 -3.33 -0.55
N LEU A 137 -6.15 -3.11 -1.76
CA LEU A 137 -6.43 -1.90 -2.53
C LEU A 137 -7.91 -1.77 -2.89
N ALA A 138 -8.56 -2.88 -3.26
CA ALA A 138 -10.00 -2.91 -3.48
C ALA A 138 -10.75 -2.55 -2.19
N PHE A 139 -10.37 -3.15 -1.06
CA PHE A 139 -10.98 -2.83 0.23
C PHE A 139 -10.80 -1.35 0.61
N ILE A 140 -9.61 -0.78 0.40
CA ILE A 140 -9.35 0.65 0.62
C ILE A 140 -10.27 1.50 -0.26
N LEU A 141 -10.36 1.21 -1.56
CA LEU A 141 -11.13 2.03 -2.50
C LEU A 141 -12.64 1.97 -2.26
N PHE A 142 -13.17 0.81 -1.90
CA PHE A 142 -14.63 0.60 -1.79
C PHE A 142 -15.17 0.74 -0.36
N THR A 143 -14.34 0.55 0.66
CA THR A 143 -14.81 0.46 2.06
C THR A 143 -14.11 1.43 3.01
N SER A 144 -12.84 1.79 2.76
CA SER A 144 -12.01 2.53 3.73
C SER A 144 -11.16 3.61 3.07
N GLY A 145 -11.79 4.44 2.23
CA GLY A 145 -11.11 5.42 1.40
C GLY A 145 -10.49 6.57 2.20
N PRO A 146 -9.15 6.70 2.27
CA PRO A 146 -8.50 7.73 3.09
C PRO A 146 -8.64 9.16 2.52
N PHE A 147 -9.10 9.29 1.28
CA PHE A 147 -9.28 10.56 0.57
C PHE A 147 -10.74 11.00 0.45
N ALA A 148 -11.65 10.40 1.21
CA ALA A 148 -13.06 10.77 1.20
C ALA A 148 -13.25 12.27 1.48
N ARG A 149 -13.96 12.95 0.58
CA ARG A 149 -14.19 14.40 0.62
C ARG A 149 -15.49 14.71 1.33
N THR A 150 -15.52 15.79 2.10
CA THR A 150 -16.74 16.29 2.79
C THR A 150 -17.28 17.57 2.16
N LEU A 151 -16.88 17.92 0.94
CA LEU A 151 -17.29 19.17 0.29
C LEU A 151 -18.81 19.21 0.01
N PRO A 152 -19.47 20.37 0.20
CA PRO A 152 -18.94 21.63 0.74
C PRO A 152 -18.93 21.70 2.29
N ALA A 153 -19.48 20.69 2.97
CA ALA A 153 -19.66 20.65 4.42
C ALA A 153 -18.42 20.10 5.16
N PHE A 154 -17.38 20.92 5.32
CA PHE A 154 -16.19 20.61 6.10
C PHE A 154 -16.05 21.55 7.31
N PRO A 155 -15.44 21.10 8.43
CA PRO A 155 -15.30 21.93 9.61
C PRO A 155 -14.14 22.94 9.45
N VAL A 156 -14.22 24.05 10.18
CA VAL A 156 -13.14 25.06 10.25
C VAL A 156 -11.93 24.51 11.01
N GLU A 157 -12.16 23.62 11.97
CA GLU A 157 -11.14 22.98 12.80
C GLU A 157 -11.45 21.49 12.94
N GLY A 158 -10.41 20.65 12.91
CA GLY A 158 -10.54 19.21 13.03
C GLY A 158 -10.62 18.73 14.49
N ARG A 159 -10.82 17.42 14.64
CA ARG A 159 -10.85 16.75 15.95
C ARG A 159 -9.42 16.45 16.41
N ASP A 160 -9.28 16.04 17.66
CA ASP A 160 -7.98 15.62 18.15
C ASP A 160 -7.60 14.22 17.67
N LEU A 161 -6.30 13.97 17.57
CA LEU A 161 -5.79 12.60 17.46
C LEU A 161 -6.09 11.88 18.77
N ASN A 162 -6.41 10.57 18.70
CA ASN A 162 -6.59 9.75 19.89
C ASN A 162 -5.44 10.00 20.89
N PRO A 163 -5.70 10.45 22.12
CA PRO A 163 -4.65 10.81 23.08
C PRO A 163 -3.64 9.69 23.33
N LEU A 164 -4.08 8.43 23.20
CA LEU A 164 -3.20 7.27 23.32
C LEU A 164 -2.10 7.26 22.26
N LEU A 165 -2.37 7.77 21.06
CA LEU A 165 -1.41 7.83 19.94
C LEU A 165 -0.47 9.03 20.01
N GLN A 166 -0.64 9.91 21.00
CA GLN A 166 0.24 11.06 21.22
C GLN A 166 1.47 10.69 22.08
N ASP A 167 1.97 9.47 21.94
CA ASP A 167 3.20 8.98 22.56
C ASP A 167 4.29 8.75 21.48
N PRO A 168 5.55 9.19 21.69
CA PRO A 168 6.61 8.99 20.71
C PRO A 168 6.82 7.53 20.29
N GLY A 169 6.62 6.57 21.19
CA GLY A 169 6.72 5.14 20.89
C GLY A 169 5.68 4.68 19.88
N LEU A 170 4.47 5.25 19.93
CA LEU A 170 3.36 4.91 19.01
C LEU A 170 3.47 5.58 17.63
N ILE A 171 4.40 6.52 17.46
CA ILE A 171 4.82 6.99 16.15
C ILE A 171 5.58 5.87 15.40
N PHE A 172 6.47 5.17 16.10
CA PHE A 172 7.35 4.16 15.49
C PHE A 172 6.78 2.74 15.53
N HIS A 173 5.96 2.41 16.54
CA HIS A 173 5.50 1.05 16.77
C HIS A 173 4.69 0.46 15.60
N PRO A 174 3.65 1.12 15.05
CA PRO A 174 2.85 0.52 13.98
C PRO A 174 3.64 0.24 12.70
N PRO A 175 4.49 1.16 12.17
CA PRO A 175 5.34 0.86 11.01
C PRO A 175 6.27 -0.33 11.23
N LEU A 176 6.90 -0.43 12.41
CA LEU A 176 7.81 -1.53 12.72
C LEU A 176 7.07 -2.87 12.84
N LEU A 177 5.93 -2.89 13.53
CA LEU A 177 5.09 -4.08 13.67
C LEU A 177 4.60 -4.56 12.30
N TYR A 178 4.06 -3.66 11.48
CA TYR A 178 3.54 -3.99 10.16
C TYR A 178 4.65 -4.44 9.21
N MET A 179 5.85 -3.86 9.30
CA MET A 179 6.97 -4.28 8.46
C MET A 179 7.27 -5.78 8.65
N GLY A 180 7.21 -6.28 9.88
CA GLY A 180 7.36 -7.69 10.20
C GLY A 180 6.18 -8.55 9.73
N TYR A 181 4.95 -8.19 10.10
CA TYR A 181 3.75 -8.96 9.75
C TYR A 181 3.52 -9.06 8.25
N VAL A 182 3.61 -7.93 7.55
CA VAL A 182 3.45 -7.87 6.09
C VAL A 182 4.59 -8.62 5.41
N GLY A 183 5.80 -8.65 5.99
CA GLY A 183 6.94 -9.42 5.46
C GLY A 183 6.66 -10.91 5.31
N PHE A 184 5.83 -11.51 6.16
CA PHE A 184 5.42 -12.92 6.02
C PHE A 184 4.64 -13.20 4.72
N SER A 185 4.07 -12.19 4.07
CA SER A 185 3.45 -12.35 2.74
C SER A 185 4.44 -12.83 1.68
N VAL A 186 5.74 -12.53 1.84
CA VAL A 186 6.80 -13.00 0.95
C VAL A 186 6.95 -14.51 1.07
N ALA A 187 7.11 -15.03 2.29
CA ALA A 187 7.23 -16.47 2.55
C ALA A 187 5.98 -17.23 2.06
N PHE A 188 4.80 -16.69 2.32
CA PHE A 188 3.54 -17.20 1.78
C PHE A 188 3.56 -17.25 0.24
N ALA A 189 3.95 -16.17 -0.43
CA ALA A 189 3.97 -16.11 -1.88
C ALA A 189 4.96 -17.10 -2.50
N PHE A 190 6.13 -17.32 -1.89
CA PHE A 190 7.06 -18.37 -2.28
C PHE A 190 6.46 -19.78 -2.11
N ALA A 191 5.78 -20.05 -1.00
CA ALA A 191 5.12 -21.34 -0.80
C ALA A 191 4.03 -21.61 -1.84
N ILE A 192 3.18 -20.61 -2.14
CA ILE A 192 2.17 -20.74 -3.19
C ILE A 192 2.81 -20.89 -4.57
N ALA A 193 3.87 -20.14 -4.87
CA ALA A 193 4.58 -20.25 -6.14
C ALA A 193 5.19 -21.66 -6.35
N ALA A 194 5.75 -22.26 -5.30
CA ALA A 194 6.26 -23.63 -5.33
C ALA A 194 5.13 -24.63 -5.64
N LEU A 195 4.00 -24.56 -4.92
CA LEU A 195 2.81 -25.39 -5.18
C LEU A 195 2.31 -25.25 -6.62
N LEU A 196 2.26 -24.02 -7.14
CA LEU A 196 1.85 -23.75 -8.52
C LEU A 196 2.85 -24.23 -9.58
N SER A 197 4.12 -24.40 -9.22
CA SER A 197 5.18 -24.88 -10.11
C SER A 197 5.25 -26.41 -10.18
N GLY A 198 4.68 -27.11 -9.19
CA GLY A 198 4.77 -28.57 -9.07
C GLY A 198 6.16 -29.08 -8.67
N ARG A 199 7.09 -28.20 -8.30
CA ARG A 199 8.44 -28.53 -7.80
C ARG A 199 8.46 -28.26 -6.29
N LEU A 200 8.64 -29.31 -5.50
CA LEU A 200 8.70 -29.27 -4.03
C LEU A 200 10.12 -29.54 -3.50
N ASP A 201 11.10 -29.43 -4.39
CA ASP A 201 12.50 -29.81 -4.24
C ASP A 201 13.42 -28.61 -3.90
#